data_AF-A0A3A8JGX4-F1
#
_entry.id   AF-A0A3A8JGX4-F1
#
_cell.length_a   1.000
_cell.length_b   1.000
_cell.length_c   1.000
_cell.angle_alpha   90.00
_cell.angle_beta   90.00
_cell.angle_gamma   90.00
#
_symmetry.space_group_name_H-M   'P 1'
#
loop_
_entity.id
_entity.type
_entity.pdbx_description
1 polymer ?
#
loop_
_entity_poly.entity_id
_entity_poly.type
_entity_poly.pdbx_seq_one_letter_code
_entity_poly.pdbx_strand_id
1 'polypeptide(L)'
;MRLKTYDDLTWEAEQVFLNDVPFTGSVYVVSSSGLPSEESFYVDGLRQGPERIWRESGLLAEEIFYWRNVRHGTSRAWLADGTMIEDCVYLHGVCVVQRRWSHSGQLKKDWRASPDDPVFDLIARIRDADGDGPPIDW
;
A
#
# COMPACT_ATOMS: atom_id res chain seq x y z
N MET A 1 14.24 -2.49 21.83
CA MET A 1 13.33 -3.29 20.99
C MET A 1 14.01 -3.46 19.63
N ARG A 2 14.22 -4.68 19.15
CA ARG A 2 14.86 -4.95 17.83
C ARG A 2 13.79 -4.87 16.75
N LEU A 3 14.04 -4.13 15.67
CA LEU A 3 13.16 -4.11 14.49
C LEU A 3 13.11 -5.50 13.85
N LYS A 4 11.94 -5.89 13.35
CA LYS A 4 11.80 -7.12 12.56
C LYS A 4 12.16 -6.84 11.11
N THR A 5 12.98 -7.71 10.53
CA THR A 5 13.34 -7.66 9.11
C THR A 5 12.77 -8.89 8.40
N TYR A 6 12.78 -8.89 7.07
CA TYR A 6 12.32 -10.04 6.30
C TYR A 6 13.15 -11.31 6.55
N ASP A 7 14.40 -11.18 7.03
CA ASP A 7 15.24 -12.32 7.43
C ASP A 7 14.72 -13.04 8.68
N ASP A 8 13.88 -12.38 9.49
CA ASP A 8 13.25 -12.98 10.66
C ASP A 8 11.99 -13.79 10.29
N LEU A 9 11.57 -13.80 9.02
CA LEU A 9 10.25 -14.27 8.59
C LEU A 9 10.33 -15.38 7.53
N THR A 10 9.30 -16.22 7.49
CA THR A 10 9.07 -17.19 6.42
C THR A 10 7.83 -16.85 5.62
N TRP A 11 7.80 -17.26 4.34
CA TRP A 11 6.72 -16.99 3.41
C TRP A 11 6.08 -18.30 2.98
N GLU A 12 4.77 -18.44 3.23
CA GLU A 12 4.01 -19.63 2.85
C GLU A 12 2.62 -19.21 2.38
N ALA A 13 2.20 -19.67 1.20
CA ALA A 13 0.86 -19.43 0.66
C ALA A 13 0.39 -17.94 0.79
N GLU A 14 1.23 -17.00 0.35
CA GLU A 14 1.00 -15.54 0.40
C GLU A 14 0.94 -14.93 1.81
N GLN A 15 1.19 -15.71 2.85
CA GLN A 15 1.27 -15.26 4.24
C GLN A 15 2.70 -15.22 4.75
N VAL A 16 2.92 -14.36 5.72
CA VAL A 16 4.18 -14.16 6.41
C VAL A 16 4.09 -14.73 7.82
N PHE A 17 5.12 -15.46 8.23
CA PHE A 17 5.16 -16.14 9.52
C PHE A 17 6.42 -15.76 10.31
N LEU A 18 6.30 -15.76 11.63
CA LEU A 18 7.41 -15.66 12.56
C LEU A 18 7.38 -16.90 13.47
N ASN A 19 8.35 -17.80 13.29
CA ASN A 19 8.40 -19.09 13.99
C ASN A 19 7.09 -19.90 13.83
N ASP A 20 6.67 -20.10 12.58
CA ASP A 20 5.48 -20.87 12.18
C ASP A 20 4.13 -20.29 12.67
N VAL A 21 4.12 -19.07 13.20
CA VAL A 21 2.91 -18.34 13.58
C VAL A 21 2.65 -17.20 12.60
N PRO A 22 1.41 -17.03 12.07
CA PRO A 22 1.07 -15.90 11.22
C PRO A 22 1.47 -14.58 11.86
N PHE A 23 2.28 -13.81 11.14
CA PHE A 23 2.92 -12.63 11.69
C PHE A 23 1.94 -11.45 11.80
N THR A 24 1.90 -10.83 12.98
CA THR A 24 1.24 -9.55 13.20
C THR A 24 2.26 -8.54 13.71
N GLY A 25 2.47 -7.45 12.96
CA GLY A 25 3.44 -6.42 13.30
C GLY A 25 4.05 -5.73 12.08
N SER A 26 4.98 -4.81 12.34
CA SER A 26 5.73 -4.10 11.32
C SER A 26 7.03 -4.85 10.97
N VAL A 27 7.36 -4.85 9.68
CA VAL A 27 8.62 -5.34 9.11
C VAL A 27 9.33 -4.19 8.42
N TYR A 28 10.65 -4.13 8.55
CA TYR A 28 11.47 -3.07 7.99
C TYR A 28 12.53 -3.62 7.06
N VAL A 29 12.74 -2.93 5.94
CA VAL A 29 14.00 -3.01 5.18
C VAL A 29 14.87 -1.85 5.63
N VAL A 30 16.12 -2.14 5.94
CA VAL A 30 17.08 -1.14 6.39
C VAL A 30 18.16 -0.99 5.31
N SER A 31 18.47 0.24 4.95
CA SER A 31 19.53 0.55 4.00
C SER A 31 20.92 0.25 4.56
N SER A 32 21.94 0.34 3.71
CA SER A 32 23.34 0.24 4.14
C SER A 32 23.76 1.36 5.11
N SER A 33 23.05 2.50 5.09
CA SER A 33 23.22 3.63 6.01
C SER A 33 22.54 3.41 7.37
N GLY A 34 21.80 2.31 7.56
CA GLY A 34 21.14 1.96 8.81
C GLY A 34 19.77 2.63 9.00
N LEU A 35 19.25 3.31 7.98
CA LEU A 35 17.93 3.96 8.00
C LEU A 35 16.87 3.04 7.38
N PRO A 36 15.61 3.08 7.85
CA PRO A 36 14.52 2.36 7.19
C PRO A 36 14.33 2.86 5.75
N SER A 37 14.37 1.94 4.79
CA SER A 37 14.02 2.19 3.39
C SER A 37 12.62 1.70 3.05
N GLU A 38 12.06 0.79 3.86
CA GLU A 38 10.69 0.28 3.72
C GLU A 38 10.12 -0.09 5.10
N GLU A 39 8.82 0.12 5.28
CA GLU A 39 8.01 -0.37 6.40
C GLU A 39 6.74 -1.00 5.82
N SER A 40 6.47 -2.24 6.21
CA SER A 40 5.25 -2.96 5.89
C SER A 40 4.59 -3.46 7.17
N PHE A 41 3.26 -3.34 7.27
CA PHE A 41 2.51 -3.87 8.40
C PHE A 41 1.68 -5.10 7.99
N TYR A 42 1.66 -6.09 8.87
CA TYR A 42 0.97 -7.36 8.67
C TYR A 42 -0.01 -7.62 9.82
N VAL A 43 -1.13 -8.26 9.51
CA VAL A 43 -2.10 -8.82 10.46
C VAL A 43 -2.40 -10.24 10.02
N ASP A 44 -2.19 -11.21 10.92
CA ASP A 44 -2.37 -12.64 10.66
C ASP A 44 -1.66 -13.10 9.38
N GLY A 45 -0.43 -12.62 9.18
CA GLY A 45 0.42 -12.96 8.06
C GLY A 45 0.10 -12.23 6.75
N LEU A 46 -0.97 -11.42 6.69
CA LEU A 46 -1.38 -10.69 5.49
C LEU A 46 -1.02 -9.21 5.61
N ARG A 47 -0.52 -8.57 4.54
CA ARG A 47 -0.30 -7.12 4.51
C ARG A 47 -1.59 -6.36 4.81
N GLN A 48 -1.50 -5.38 5.69
CA GLN A 48 -2.63 -4.59 6.15
C GLN A 48 -2.18 -3.18 6.54
N GLY A 49 -2.98 -2.17 6.25
CA GLY A 49 -2.63 -0.78 6.53
C GLY A 49 -1.53 -0.24 5.60
N PRO A 50 -0.79 0.79 6.04
CA PRO A 50 0.18 1.47 5.18
C PRO A 50 1.48 0.66 5.02
N GLU A 51 1.92 0.54 3.78
CA GLU A 51 3.29 0.26 3.36
C GLU A 51 3.94 1.59 2.98
N ARG A 52 5.16 1.85 3.48
CA ARG A 52 5.90 3.09 3.23
C ARG A 52 7.27 2.77 2.69
N ILE A 53 7.68 3.50 1.67
CA ILE A 53 9.00 3.39 1.05
C ILE A 53 9.68 4.73 1.15
N TRP A 54 10.89 4.76 1.69
CA TRP A 54 11.71 5.96 1.84
C TRP A 54 12.93 5.92 0.93
N ARG A 55 13.37 7.10 0.51
CA ARG A 55 14.66 7.29 -0.17
C ARG A 55 15.78 7.29 0.86
N GLU A 56 17.03 7.14 0.42
CA GLU A 56 18.22 7.31 1.27
C GLU A 56 18.28 8.67 1.99
N SER A 57 17.63 9.70 1.42
CA SER A 57 17.49 11.01 2.08
C SER A 57 16.55 11.01 3.30
N GLY A 58 15.84 9.92 3.55
CA GLY A 58 14.77 9.80 4.55
C GLY A 58 13.42 10.38 4.10
N LEU A 59 13.34 10.95 2.89
CA LEU A 59 12.07 11.44 2.33
C LEU A 59 11.21 10.28 1.81
N LEU A 60 9.91 10.38 2.04
CA LEU A 60 8.93 9.39 1.59
C LEU A 60 8.87 9.38 0.06
N ALA A 61 9.07 8.21 -0.53
CA ALA A 61 8.92 7.98 -1.97
C ALA A 61 7.50 7.52 -2.29
N GLU A 62 6.97 6.58 -1.52
CA GLU A 62 5.66 5.96 -1.74
C GLU A 62 4.96 5.62 -0.43
N GLU A 63 3.63 5.72 -0.40
CA GLU A 63 2.76 5.22 0.66
C GLU A 63 1.58 4.50 0.01
N ILE A 64 1.38 3.23 0.34
CA ILE A 64 0.39 2.34 -0.29
C ILE A 64 -0.41 1.67 0.82
N PHE A 65 -1.73 1.78 0.80
CA PHE A 65 -2.58 1.09 1.76
C PHE A 65 -3.01 -0.28 1.25
N TYR A 66 -2.89 -1.28 2.11
CA TYR A 66 -3.33 -2.66 1.88
C TYR A 66 -4.43 -3.07 2.85
N TRP A 67 -5.24 -4.00 2.42
CA TRP A 67 -6.15 -4.79 3.23
C TRP A 67 -6.07 -6.23 2.76
N ARG A 68 -5.61 -7.14 3.63
CA ARG A 68 -5.45 -8.57 3.32
C ARG A 68 -4.65 -8.83 2.02
N ASN A 69 -3.42 -8.31 1.94
CA ASN A 69 -2.55 -8.38 0.75
C ASN A 69 -3.01 -7.60 -0.50
N VAL A 70 -4.20 -7.01 -0.49
CA VAL A 70 -4.75 -6.32 -1.65
C VAL A 70 -4.70 -4.80 -1.43
N ARG A 71 -4.33 -4.01 -2.44
CA ARG A 71 -4.37 -2.54 -2.33
C ARG A 71 -5.79 -2.08 -2.02
N HIS A 72 -5.98 -1.37 -0.92
CA HIS A 72 -7.27 -0.89 -0.47
C HIS A 72 -7.06 0.39 0.33
N GLY A 73 -7.49 1.52 -0.23
CA GLY A 73 -7.25 2.85 0.32
C GLY A 73 -6.43 3.71 -0.63
N THR A 74 -5.79 4.73 -0.07
CA THR A 74 -4.97 5.66 -0.85
C THR A 74 -3.63 5.04 -1.23
N SER A 75 -3.09 5.44 -2.38
CA SER A 75 -1.70 5.20 -2.75
C SER A 75 -1.11 6.47 -3.34
N ARG A 76 0.04 6.90 -2.84
CA ARG A 76 0.67 8.16 -3.23
C ARG A 76 2.14 7.96 -3.53
N ALA A 77 2.65 8.75 -4.46
CA ALA A 77 4.06 8.77 -4.82
C ALA A 77 4.59 10.20 -4.92
N TRP A 78 5.83 10.39 -4.46
CA TRP A 78 6.52 11.67 -4.41
C TRP A 78 7.89 11.62 -5.05
N LEU A 79 8.30 12.73 -5.65
CA LEU A 79 9.66 12.95 -6.14
C LEU A 79 10.64 13.19 -4.99
N ALA A 80 11.93 13.22 -5.32
CA ALA A 80 13.00 13.41 -4.33
C ALA A 80 12.97 14.79 -3.64
N ASP A 81 12.29 15.77 -4.22
CA ASP A 81 12.07 17.10 -3.65
C ASP A 81 10.77 17.18 -2.81
N GLY A 82 10.03 16.08 -2.68
CA GLY A 82 8.74 16.02 -1.97
C GLY A 82 7.53 16.38 -2.85
N THR A 83 7.72 16.68 -4.13
CA THR A 83 6.60 16.97 -5.04
C THR A 83 5.78 15.70 -5.30
N MET A 84 4.49 15.75 -4.97
CA MET A 84 3.57 14.64 -5.25
C MET A 84 3.31 14.51 -6.76
N ILE A 85 3.46 13.30 -7.29
CA ILE A 85 3.28 13.01 -8.73
C ILE A 85 2.14 12.04 -9.00
N GLU A 86 1.70 11.29 -8.01
CA GLU A 86 0.57 10.37 -8.12
C GLU A 86 -0.21 10.30 -6.82
N ASP A 87 -1.53 10.24 -6.95
CA ASP A 87 -2.48 9.98 -5.87
C ASP A 87 -3.65 9.17 -6.43
N CYS A 88 -3.78 7.94 -5.94
CA CYS A 88 -4.78 6.98 -6.37
C CYS A 88 -5.61 6.49 -5.19
N VAL A 89 -6.85 6.09 -5.47
CA VAL A 89 -7.68 5.34 -4.51
C VAL A 89 -7.96 3.97 -5.10
N TYR A 90 -7.68 2.94 -4.31
CA TYR A 90 -7.94 1.55 -4.65
C TYR A 90 -9.06 1.00 -3.78
N LEU A 91 -10.03 0.31 -4.39
CA LEU A 91 -11.02 -0.52 -3.72
C LEU A 91 -10.76 -1.96 -4.14
N HIS A 92 -10.35 -2.80 -3.18
CA HIS A 92 -10.13 -4.24 -3.42
C HIS A 92 -9.21 -4.51 -4.63
N GLY A 93 -8.11 -3.76 -4.71
CA GLY A 93 -7.08 -3.90 -5.74
C GLY A 93 -7.38 -3.10 -7.00
N VAL A 94 -8.55 -2.48 -7.08
CA VAL A 94 -9.02 -1.79 -8.28
C VAL A 94 -8.93 -0.28 -8.12
N CYS A 95 -8.19 0.39 -9.00
CA CYS A 95 -8.06 1.84 -8.98
C CYS A 95 -9.37 2.52 -9.43
N VAL A 96 -9.98 3.32 -8.55
CA VAL A 96 -11.25 4.04 -8.82
C VAL A 96 -11.08 5.56 -8.87
N VAL A 97 -9.97 6.07 -8.37
CA VAL A 97 -9.55 7.47 -8.54
C VAL A 97 -8.09 7.47 -8.91
N GLN A 98 -7.71 8.26 -9.91
CA GLN A 98 -6.32 8.47 -10.28
C GLN A 98 -6.07 9.93 -10.61
N ARG A 99 -5.15 10.54 -9.86
CA ARG A 99 -4.60 11.85 -10.14
C ARG A 99 -3.10 11.74 -10.37
N ARG A 100 -2.60 12.42 -11.41
CA ARG A 100 -1.18 12.49 -11.74
C ARG A 100 -0.75 13.90 -12.04
N TRP A 101 0.42 14.28 -11.56
CA TRP A 101 1.01 15.61 -11.78
C TRP A 101 2.37 15.48 -12.47
N SER A 102 2.77 16.51 -13.21
CA SER A 102 4.15 16.64 -13.68
C SER A 102 5.10 16.98 -12.52
N HIS A 103 6.40 16.89 -12.78
CA HIS A 103 7.45 17.36 -11.87
C HIS A 103 7.30 18.85 -11.47
N SER A 104 6.63 19.66 -12.30
CA SER A 104 6.34 21.07 -12.02
C SER A 104 5.03 21.29 -11.24
N GLY A 105 4.37 20.23 -10.78
CA GLY A 105 3.09 20.30 -10.06
C GLY A 105 1.86 20.54 -10.94
N GLN A 106 1.98 20.48 -12.27
CA GLN A 106 0.82 20.63 -13.16
C GLN A 106 0.03 19.32 -13.21
N LEU A 107 -1.28 19.39 -12.95
CA LEU A 107 -2.19 18.25 -13.11
C LEU A 107 -2.20 17.76 -14.56
N LYS A 108 -1.85 16.48 -14.76
CA LYS A 108 -1.79 15.80 -16.07
C LYS A 108 -2.93 14.81 -16.27
N LYS A 109 -3.41 14.21 -15.19
CA LYS A 109 -4.56 13.31 -15.20
C LYS A 109 -5.36 13.53 -13.94
N ASP A 110 -6.68 13.59 -14.10
CA ASP A 110 -7.65 13.48 -13.03
C ASP A 110 -8.80 12.62 -13.58
N TRP A 111 -8.92 11.42 -13.03
CA TRP A 111 -9.88 10.43 -13.47
C TRP A 111 -10.52 9.78 -12.26
N ARG A 112 -11.83 9.55 -12.37
CA ARG A 112 -12.64 8.87 -11.36
C ARG A 112 -13.60 7.93 -12.07
N ALA A 113 -13.69 6.70 -11.59
CA ALA A 113 -14.70 5.75 -12.03
C ALA A 113 -16.10 6.23 -11.63
N SER A 114 -17.05 6.11 -12.54
CA SER A 114 -18.47 6.24 -12.24
C SER A 114 -18.96 4.99 -11.52
N PRO A 115 -19.90 5.08 -10.56
CA PRO A 115 -20.58 3.91 -9.99
C PRO A 115 -21.20 2.96 -11.04
N ASP A 116 -21.53 3.47 -12.22
CA ASP A 116 -22.08 2.69 -13.34
C ASP A 116 -21.01 2.00 -14.20
N ASP A 117 -19.72 2.24 -13.94
CA ASP A 117 -18.64 1.60 -14.68
C ASP A 117 -18.55 0.10 -14.29
N PRO A 118 -18.24 -0.81 -15.23
CA PRO A 118 -18.14 -2.27 -14.96
C PRO A 118 -17.15 -2.65 -13.84
N VAL A 119 -16.29 -1.72 -13.48
CA VAL A 119 -15.35 -1.82 -12.37
C VAL A 119 -16.08 -2.02 -11.03
N PHE A 120 -17.26 -1.42 -10.85
CA PHE A 120 -18.03 -1.56 -9.61
C PHE A 120 -18.75 -2.90 -9.53
N ASP A 121 -19.12 -3.53 -10.66
CA ASP A 121 -19.59 -4.91 -10.67
C ASP A 121 -18.48 -5.88 -10.22
N LEU A 122 -17.24 -5.62 -10.61
CA LEU A 122 -16.09 -6.40 -10.15
C LEU A 122 -15.87 -6.21 -8.64
N ILE A 123 -15.89 -4.97 -8.16
CA ILE A 123 -15.73 -4.65 -6.74
C ILE A 123 -16.85 -5.31 -5.90
N ALA A 124 -18.09 -5.30 -6.39
CA ALA A 124 -19.20 -5.96 -5.72
C ALA A 124 -18.98 -7.48 -5.60
N ARG A 125 -18.56 -8.14 -6.69
CA ARG A 125 -18.23 -9.58 -6.64
C ARG A 125 -17.10 -9.91 -5.67
N ILE A 126 -16.07 -9.05 -5.58
CA ILE A 126 -14.97 -9.24 -4.63
C ILE A 126 -15.49 -9.10 -3.19
N ARG A 127 -16.32 -8.08 -2.91
CA ARG A 127 -16.94 -7.89 -1.58
C ARG A 127 -17.78 -9.08 -1.15
N ASP A 128 -18.55 -9.65 -2.08
CA ASP A 128 -19.38 -10.83 -1.80
C ASP A 128 -18.54 -12.06 -1.46
N ALA A 129 -17.35 -12.19 -2.06
CA ALA A 129 -16.44 -13.32 -1.83
C ALA A 129 -15.56 -13.15 -0.58
N ASP A 130 -14.96 -11.97 -0.41
CA ASP A 130 -13.83 -11.74 0.50
C ASP A 130 -14.19 -10.82 1.69
N GLY A 131 -15.39 -10.23 1.67
CA GLY A 131 -15.85 -9.23 2.63
C GLY A 131 -15.44 -7.80 2.24
N ASP A 132 -15.91 -6.81 3.02
CA ASP A 132 -15.53 -5.42 2.79
C ASP A 132 -14.32 -5.01 3.63
N GLY A 133 -13.51 -4.13 3.04
CA GLY A 133 -12.37 -3.52 3.71
C GLY A 133 -12.80 -2.40 4.66
N PRO A 134 -11.83 -1.76 5.35
CA PRO A 134 -12.12 -0.56 6.12
C PRO A 134 -12.74 0.52 5.21
N PRO A 135 -13.70 1.31 5.72
CA PRO A 135 -14.30 2.38 4.93
C PRO A 135 -13.23 3.39 4.50
N ILE A 136 -13.34 3.83 3.25
CA ILE A 136 -12.45 4.83 2.66
C ILE A 136 -13.28 6.05 2.31
N ASP A 137 -12.86 7.21 2.79
CA ASP A 137 -13.37 8.49 2.32
C ASP A 137 -12.60 8.89 1.05
N TRP A 138 -13.28 8.93 -0.10
CA TRP A 138 -12.68 9.26 -1.41
C TRP A 138 -13.57 10.08 -2.32
#